data_AF-A0A7X3G8P8-F1
#
_entry.id   AF-A0A7X3G8P8-F1
#
_cell.length_a   1.000
_cell.length_b   1.000
_cell.length_c   1.000
_cell.angle_alpha   90.00
_cell.angle_beta   90.00
_cell.angle_gamma   90.00
#
_symmetry.space_group_name_H-M   'P 1'
#
loop_
_entity.id
_entity.type
_entity.pdbx_description
1 polymer ?
#
loop_
_entity_poly.entity_id
_entity_poly.type
_entity_poly.pdbx_seq_one_letter_code
_entity_poly.pdbx_strand_id
1 'polypeptide(L)' 'MPTLLIHKYDKSNPNYIQDWISISDIGKIFYGTVLTLDKYLKIENSYIQTIHEILDFMKIDTLEIRAIEKGFSLQGTSKN' A
#
# COMPACT_ATOMS: atom_id res chain seq x y z
N MET A 1 0.62 24.40 17.35
CA MET A 1 0.40 23.01 17.78
C MET A 1 1.66 22.22 17.42
N PRO A 2 2.19 21.34 18.30
CA PRO A 2 3.31 20.50 17.91
C PRO A 2 2.88 19.54 16.80
N THR A 3 3.73 19.39 15.78
CA THR A 3 3.53 18.45 14.67
C THR A 3 3.61 17.02 15.22
N LEU A 4 2.51 16.27 15.11
CA LEU A 4 2.51 14.84 15.43
C LEU A 4 3.18 14.09 14.27
N LEU A 5 4.43 13.70 14.44
CA LEU A 5 5.16 12.84 13.50
C LEU A 5 4.72 11.39 13.74
N ILE A 6 3.94 10.85 12.80
CA ILE A 6 3.49 9.45 12.79
C ILE A 6 4.46 8.64 11.95
N HIS A 7 4.96 7.53 12.50
CA HIS A 7 5.88 6.65 11.81
C HIS A 7 5.20 5.31 11.50
N LYS A 8 4.80 5.09 10.25
CA LYS A 8 4.13 3.84 9.81
C LYS A 8 5.09 2.65 9.68
N TYR A 9 6.36 2.88 9.39
CA TYR A 9 7.34 1.81 9.10
C TYR A 9 8.37 1.57 10.21
N ASP A 10 8.45 2.47 11.18
CA ASP A 10 9.38 2.35 12.31
C ASP A 10 8.62 1.88 13.55
N LYS A 11 8.63 0.55 13.77
CA LYS A 11 7.99 -0.08 14.93
C LYS A 11 8.66 0.27 16.26
N SER A 12 9.88 0.81 16.23
CA SER A 12 10.59 1.23 17.45
C SER A 12 10.15 2.62 17.92
N ASN A 13 9.44 3.37 17.08
CA ASN A 13 8.99 4.71 17.40
C ASN A 13 7.85 4.69 18.44
N PRO A 14 7.87 5.56 19.46
CA PRO A 14 6.78 5.65 20.45
C PRO A 14 5.44 6.09 19.83
N ASN A 15 5.46 6.76 18.68
CA ASN A 15 4.26 7.12 17.89
C ASN A 15 3.94 6.07 16.81
N TYR A 16 4.41 4.84 17.05
CA TYR A 16 3.99 3.56 16.52
C TYR A 16 2.50 3.48 16.14
N ILE A 17 2.15 3.55 14.86
CA ILE A 17 0.79 3.25 14.41
C ILE A 17 0.80 1.98 13.56
N GLN A 18 0.15 0.93 14.06
CA GLN A 18 0.00 -0.31 13.32
C GLN A 18 -1.00 -0.12 12.18
N ASP A 19 -0.50 -0.28 10.96
CA ASP A 19 -1.28 -0.23 9.72
C ASP A 19 -0.79 -1.32 8.77
N TRP A 20 -1.56 -1.63 7.74
CA TRP A 20 -1.17 -2.61 6.73
C TRP A 20 -0.05 -2.05 5.85
N ILE A 21 0.85 -2.94 5.44
CA ILE A 21 2.03 -2.58 4.64
C ILE A 21 2.15 -3.41 3.36
N SER A 22 1.31 -4.43 3.20
CA SER A 22 1.39 -5.35 2.06
C SER A 22 0.05 -6.02 1.74
N ILE A 23 -0.07 -6.57 0.54
CA ILE A 23 -1.21 -7.42 0.13
C ILE A 23 -1.40 -8.65 1.04
N SER A 24 -0.32 -9.15 1.64
CA SER A 24 -0.37 -10.30 2.56
C SER A 24 -1.07 -9.98 3.90
N ASP A 25 -1.40 -8.71 4.14
CA ASP A 25 -2.15 -8.26 5.31
C ASP A 25 -3.67 -8.32 5.11
N ILE A 26 -4.17 -8.64 3.92
CA ILE A 26 -5.61 -8.83 3.68
C ILE A 26 -6.15 -9.91 4.62
N GLY A 27 -7.28 -9.61 5.27
CA GLY A 27 -7.90 -10.44 6.29
C GLY A 27 -7.44 -10.14 7.73
N LYS A 28 -6.34 -9.40 7.92
CA LYS A 28 -5.91 -8.93 9.26
C LYS A 28 -6.75 -7.73 9.71
N ILE A 29 -6.74 -7.49 11.03
CA ILE A 29 -7.48 -6.40 11.67
C ILE A 29 -6.51 -5.25 11.97
N PHE A 30 -6.87 -4.06 11.52
CA PHE A 30 -6.18 -2.80 11.82
C PHE A 30 -7.23 -1.82 12.33
N TYR A 31 -6.98 -1.16 13.47
CA TYR A 31 -7.93 -0.21 14.07
C TYR A 31 -9.36 -0.76 14.23
N GLY A 32 -9.49 -2.01 14.68
CA GLY A 32 -10.79 -2.67 14.86
C GLY A 32 -11.52 -3.02 13.57
N THR A 33 -10.89 -2.82 12.40
CA THR A 33 -11.49 -3.05 11.08
C THR A 33 -10.69 -4.09 10.30
N VAL A 34 -11.37 -5.04 9.66
CA VAL A 34 -10.72 -6.00 8.74
C VAL A 34 -10.31 -5.29 7.44
N LEU A 35 -9.06 -5.50 7.02
CA LEU A 35 -8.60 -5.14 5.69
C LEU A 35 -9.17 -6.13 4.67
N THR A 36 -10.16 -5.71 3.90
CA THR A 36 -10.73 -6.51 2.80
C THR A 36 -9.98 -6.25 1.50
N LEU A 37 -10.08 -7.17 0.54
CA LEU A 37 -9.52 -7.01 -0.80
C LEU A 37 -10.03 -5.71 -1.46
N ASP A 38 -11.33 -5.42 -1.36
CA ASP A 38 -11.92 -4.20 -1.93
C ASP A 38 -11.33 -2.92 -1.33
N LYS A 39 -11.13 -2.90 0.00
CA LYS A 39 -10.52 -1.75 0.68
C LYS A 39 -9.07 -1.57 0.26
N TYR A 40 -8.32 -2.67 0.17
CA TYR A 40 -6.95 -2.68 -0.32
C TYR A 40 -6.87 -2.13 -1.75
N LEU A 41 -7.63 -2.72 -2.69
CA LEU A 41 -7.67 -2.30 -4.10
C LEU A 41 -8.13 -0.86 -4.27
N LYS A 42 -9.10 -0.40 -3.48
CA LYS A 42 -9.54 1.00 -3.51
C LYS A 42 -8.37 1.96 -3.23
N ILE A 43 -7.54 1.66 -2.23
CA ILE A 43 -6.39 2.50 -1.89
C ILE A 43 -5.29 2.37 -2.93
N GLU A 44 -4.91 1.16 -3.36
CA GLU A 44 -3.90 0.95 -4.41
C GLU A 44 -4.27 1.66 -5.72
N ASN A 45 -5.54 1.56 -6.14
CA ASN A 45 -6.04 2.28 -7.32
C ASN A 45 -5.99 3.80 -7.15
N SER A 46 -6.15 4.32 -5.93
CA SER A 46 -6.02 5.76 -5.67
C SER A 46 -4.58 6.23 -5.91
N TYR A 47 -3.57 5.44 -5.50
CA TYR A 47 -2.17 5.76 -5.81
C TYR A 47 -1.90 5.78 -7.31
N ILE A 48 -2.37 4.75 -8.03
CA ILE A 48 -2.24 4.68 -9.50
C ILE A 48 -2.89 5.90 -10.16
N GLN A 49 -4.12 6.24 -9.75
CA GLN A 49 -4.84 7.40 -10.27
C GLN A 49 -4.10 8.70 -10.00
N THR A 50 -3.56 8.90 -8.80
CA THR A 50 -2.73 10.08 -8.48
C THR A 50 -1.51 10.18 -9.39
N ILE A 51 -0.83 9.06 -9.68
CA ILE A 51 0.29 9.06 -10.62
C ILE A 51 -0.18 9.48 -12.01
N HIS A 52 -1.30 8.95 -12.52
CA HIS A 52 -1.86 9.38 -13.80
C HIS A 52 -2.13 10.88 -13.84
N GLU A 53 -2.76 11.45 -12.80
CA GLU A 53 -3.04 12.89 -12.71
C GLU A 53 -1.76 13.73 -12.75
N ILE A 54 -0.70 13.27 -12.08
CA ILE A 54 0.62 13.93 -12.10
C ILE A 54 1.23 13.88 -13.51
N LEU A 55 1.19 12.71 -14.16
CA LEU A 55 1.73 12.55 -15.52
C LEU A 55 0.99 13.45 -16.52
N ASP A 56 -0.33 13.47 -16.45
CA ASP A 56 -1.20 14.29 -17.31
C ASP A 56 -0.96 15.79 -17.09
N PHE A 57 -0.76 16.20 -15.84
CA PHE A 57 -0.41 17.58 -15.47
C PHE A 57 0.96 17.96 -16.01
N MET A 58 1.95 17.08 -15.88
CA MET A 58 3.34 17.32 -16.30
C MET A 58 3.59 17.07 -17.79
N LYS A 59 2.62 16.53 -18.53
CA LYS A 59 2.78 16.13 -19.95
C LYS A 59 3.88 15.09 -20.14
N ILE A 60 3.91 14.09 -19.26
CA ILE A 60 4.83 12.96 -19.35
C ILE A 60 4.10 11.79 -19.99
N ASP A 61 4.52 11.42 -21.21
CA ASP A 61 3.82 10.40 -22.00
C ASP A 61 4.39 8.98 -21.80
N THR A 62 5.56 8.86 -21.16
CA THR A 62 6.24 7.57 -20.98
C THR A 62 6.85 7.45 -19.58
N LEU A 63 6.77 6.24 -19.04
CA LEU A 63 7.43 5.84 -17.81
C LEU A 63 8.27 4.60 -18.05
N GLU A 64 9.39 4.51 -17.34
CA GLU A 64 10.23 3.33 -17.31
C GLU A 64 10.17 2.73 -15.90
N ILE A 65 9.80 1.46 -15.82
CA ILE A 65 9.82 0.72 -14.56
C ILE A 65 11.24 0.21 -14.34
N ARG A 66 11.90 0.73 -13.30
CA ARG A 66 13.22 0.26 -12.85
C ARG A 66 13.07 -0.40 -11.48
N ALA A 67 13.89 -1.42 -11.21
CA ALA A 67 13.97 -2.11 -9.92
C ALA A 67 12.65 -2.77 -9.44
N ILE A 68 12.11 -3.69 -10.24
CA ILE A 68 11.01 -4.56 -9.80
C ILE A 68 11.54 -5.52 -8.73
N GLU A 69 11.07 -5.37 -7.50
CA GLU A 69 11.28 -6.37 -6.47
C GLU A 69 10.33 -7.55 -6.68
N LYS A 70 10.83 -8.78 -6.51
CA LYS A 70 9.96 -9.96 -6.51
C LYS A 70 9.10 -9.94 -5.26
N GLY A 71 7.84 -9.51 -5.40
CA GLY A 71 6.83 -9.71 -4.38
C GLY A 71 6.56 -11.20 -4.14
N PHE A 72 6.27 -11.58 -2.90
CA PHE A 72 5.80 -12.92 -2.56
C PHE A 72 4.54 -13.23 -3.38
N SER A 73 4.63 -14.14 -4.35
CA SER A 73 3.46 -14.66 -5.04
C SER A 73 2.70 -15.57 -4.09
N LEU A 74 1.42 -15.25 -3.85
CA LEU A 74 0.49 -16.21 -3.27
C LEU A 74 0.33 -17.34 -4.28
N GLN A 75 1.11 -18.42 -4.12
CA GLN A 75 0.86 -19.66 -4.84
C GLN A 75 -0.45 -20.22 -4.30
N GLY A 76 -1.53 -20.02 -5.04
CA GLY A 76 -2.79 -20.73 -4.81
C GLY A 76 -2.53 -22.22 -4.96
N THR A 77 -2.40 -22.94 -3.84
CA THR A 77 -2.41 -24.39 -3.87
C THR A 77 -3.85 -24.82 -4.16
N SER A 78 -4.14 -25.10 -5.43
CA SER A 78 -5.29 -25.92 -5.78
C SER A 78 -5.07 -27.29 -5.13
N LYS A 79 -5.79 -27.57 -4.04
CA LYS A 79 -5.91 -28.93 -3.52
C LYS A 79 -6.87 -29.67 -4.45
N ASN A 80 -6.30 -30.59 -5.25
CA ASN A 80 -7.03 -31.68 -5.88
C ASN A 80 -7.58 -32.64 -4.81
#